data_AF-A0AAU3YRS8-F1
#
_entry.id   AF-A0AAU3YRS8-F1
#
_cell.length_a   1.000
_cell.length_b   1.000
_cell.length_c   1.000
_cell.angle_alpha   90.00
_cell.angle_beta   90.00
_cell.angle_gamma   90.00
#
_symmetry.space_group_name_H-M   'P 1'
#
loop_
_entity.id
_entity.type
_entity.pdbx_description
1 polymer ?
#
loop_
_entity_poly.entity_id
_entity_poly.type
_entity_poly.pdbx_seq_one_letter_code
_entity_poly.pdbx_strand_id
1 'polypeptide(L)'
;MTSIRLLGRSLGLATASVAVTVGALAAPAVALGGPDPLPTMTVDFGYEDEQPSGSEGQQFDGDARLLDASGDVVGRFYYDCTTAAPGKTTVGALCSGAYVIEGRGEIFTQAFKPIQKDEDTMPRPTRSAVTGGTGDFKGASGQATMLPVGEPDTNTVVFS
;
A
#
# COMPACT_ATOMS: atom_id res chain seq x y z
N MET A 1 70.59 5.21 -12.94
CA MET A 1 70.70 6.30 -13.91
C MET A 1 69.47 6.20 -14.80
N THR A 2 68.49 7.11 -14.86
CA THR A 2 68.48 8.56 -14.61
C THR A 2 67.04 8.96 -14.26
N SER A 3 66.89 9.75 -13.19
CA SER A 3 65.62 10.37 -12.79
C SER A 3 65.30 11.58 -13.66
N ILE A 4 64.03 11.79 -14.01
CA ILE A 4 63.51 13.11 -14.41
C ILE A 4 62.18 13.33 -13.68
N ARG A 5 62.18 14.31 -12.76
CA ARG A 5 60.98 14.97 -12.23
C ARG A 5 60.79 16.26 -13.02
N LEU A 6 59.55 16.60 -13.39
CA LEU A 6 59.19 17.97 -13.74
C LEU A 6 57.76 18.27 -13.25
N LEU A 7 57.70 19.28 -12.38
CA LEU A 7 56.50 19.93 -11.88
C LEU A 7 55.85 20.76 -12.99
N GLY A 8 54.50 20.80 -13.00
CA GLY A 8 53.73 21.78 -13.75
C GLY A 8 52.57 22.32 -12.91
N ARG A 9 52.70 23.57 -12.46
CA ARG A 9 51.67 24.40 -11.82
C ARG A 9 50.98 25.26 -12.89
N SER A 10 49.65 25.37 -12.83
CA SER A 10 48.87 26.58 -13.24
C SER A 10 47.38 26.32 -12.92
N LEU A 11 46.76 27.02 -11.95
CA LEU A 11 46.19 28.38 -11.97
C LEU A 11 44.90 28.51 -12.81
N GLY A 12 43.76 28.44 -12.09
CA GLY A 12 42.69 29.44 -12.09
C GLY A 12 41.89 29.67 -13.37
N LEU A 13 40.61 29.29 -13.33
CA LEU A 13 39.56 29.93 -14.11
C LEU A 13 38.42 30.34 -13.16
N ALA A 14 38.25 31.65 -13.04
CA ALA A 14 37.14 32.28 -12.34
C ALA A 14 35.88 32.21 -13.23
N THR A 15 34.81 31.61 -12.73
CA THR A 15 33.49 31.66 -13.36
C THR A 15 32.62 32.69 -12.65
N ALA A 16 32.29 33.75 -13.37
CA ALA A 16 31.48 34.87 -12.91
C ALA A 16 30.01 34.45 -12.66
N SER A 17 29.49 34.84 -11.51
CA SER A 17 28.12 34.64 -11.07
C SER A 17 27.17 35.60 -11.81
N VAL A 18 26.23 35.06 -12.61
CA VAL A 18 25.09 35.84 -13.12
C VAL A 18 23.95 35.70 -12.11
N ALA A 19 23.75 36.71 -11.28
CA ALA A 19 22.60 36.80 -10.39
C ALA A 19 21.38 37.25 -11.20
N VAL A 20 20.53 36.29 -11.58
CA VAL A 20 19.19 36.57 -12.12
C VAL A 20 18.25 36.77 -10.94
N THR A 21 17.92 38.02 -10.62
CA THR A 21 16.82 38.36 -9.71
C THR A 21 15.49 38.12 -10.41
N VAL A 22 15.02 36.87 -10.36
CA VAL A 22 13.62 36.55 -10.66
C VAL A 22 12.80 37.07 -9.50
N GLY A 23 12.04 38.14 -9.73
CA GLY A 23 11.02 38.59 -8.79
C GLY A 23 10.02 37.46 -8.57
N ALA A 24 10.15 36.76 -7.45
CA ALA A 24 9.19 35.77 -7.02
C ALA A 24 7.90 36.49 -6.67
N LEU A 25 6.95 36.49 -7.60
CA LEU A 25 5.53 36.62 -7.27
C LEU A 25 5.21 35.45 -6.35
N ALA A 26 5.32 35.67 -5.04
CA ALA A 26 4.89 34.74 -4.02
C ALA A 26 3.35 34.68 -4.11
N ALA A 27 2.85 33.85 -5.01
CA ALA A 27 1.49 33.36 -4.91
C ALA A 27 1.39 32.71 -3.51
N PRO A 28 0.34 33.00 -2.72
CA PRO A 28 0.13 32.30 -1.47
C PRO A 28 0.09 30.82 -1.81
N ALA A 29 1.04 30.06 -1.26
CA ALA A 29 0.94 28.62 -1.25
C ALA A 29 -0.33 28.31 -0.47
N VAL A 30 -1.41 28.07 -1.20
CA VAL A 30 -2.59 27.44 -0.63
C VAL A 30 -2.05 26.11 -0.13
N ALA A 31 -1.89 26.00 1.19
CA ALA A 31 -1.69 24.71 1.81
C ALA A 31 -2.95 23.93 1.43
N LEU A 32 -2.85 23.15 0.35
CA LEU A 32 -3.78 22.09 0.08
C LEU A 32 -3.69 21.25 1.34
N GLY A 33 -4.68 21.40 2.23
CA GLY A 33 -4.82 20.53 3.39
C GLY A 33 -4.71 19.13 2.81
N GLY A 34 -3.59 18.47 3.13
CA GLY A 34 -3.36 17.13 2.64
C GLY A 34 -4.56 16.29 3.06
N PRO A 35 -4.98 15.30 2.26
CA PRO A 35 -6.00 14.38 2.71
C PRO A 35 -5.61 13.87 4.11
N ASP A 36 -6.59 13.85 5.03
CA ASP A 36 -6.33 13.35 6.38
C ASP A 36 -5.67 11.98 6.28
N PRO A 37 -4.64 11.70 7.12
CA PRO A 37 -3.96 10.42 7.08
C PRO A 37 -4.98 9.30 7.23
N LEU A 38 -4.89 8.32 6.33
CA LEU A 38 -5.79 7.17 6.33
C LEU A 38 -5.71 6.46 7.69
N PRO A 39 -6.85 6.19 8.34
CA PRO A 39 -6.85 5.58 9.65
C PRO A 39 -6.35 4.13 9.56
N THR A 40 -5.62 3.69 10.59
CA THR A 40 -5.45 2.26 10.85
C THR A 40 -6.81 1.68 11.22
N MET A 41 -7.20 0.60 10.56
CA MET A 41 -8.48 -0.07 10.78
C MET A 41 -8.27 -1.56 11.00
N THR A 42 -9.26 -2.21 11.57
CA THR A 42 -9.31 -3.67 11.68
C THR A 42 -10.31 -4.21 10.66
N VAL A 43 -9.92 -5.25 9.93
CA VAL A 43 -10.77 -6.04 9.04
C VAL A 43 -11.11 -7.33 9.78
N ASP A 44 -12.39 -7.54 10.02
CA ASP A 44 -12.95 -8.70 10.71
C ASP A 44 -13.78 -9.50 9.69
N PHE A 45 -13.19 -10.59 9.19
CA PHE A 45 -13.78 -11.48 8.17
C PHE A 45 -14.88 -12.37 8.75
N GLY A 46 -15.02 -12.45 10.07
CA GLY A 46 -15.88 -13.42 10.73
C GLY A 46 -15.47 -14.87 10.45
N TYR A 47 -16.31 -15.81 10.87
CA TYR A 47 -16.03 -17.25 10.80
C TYR A 47 -16.35 -17.91 9.44
N GLU A 48 -16.89 -17.17 8.47
CA GLU A 48 -17.54 -17.76 7.28
C GLU A 48 -16.75 -17.59 5.97
N ASP A 49 -15.48 -17.20 6.00
CA ASP A 49 -14.68 -17.10 4.77
C ASP A 49 -14.35 -18.50 4.23
N GLU A 50 -14.92 -18.85 3.06
CA GLU A 50 -14.64 -20.11 2.39
C GLU A 50 -13.18 -20.15 1.94
N GLN A 51 -12.38 -20.99 2.60
CA GLN A 51 -10.99 -21.21 2.19
C GLN A 51 -10.94 -21.76 0.76
N PRO A 52 -10.15 -21.13 -0.14
CA PRO A 52 -10.03 -21.63 -1.49
C PRO A 52 -9.32 -22.99 -1.50
N SER A 53 -9.84 -23.94 -2.26
CA SER A 53 -9.26 -25.28 -2.52
C SER A 53 -7.83 -25.24 -3.07
N GLY A 54 -7.37 -24.09 -3.56
CA GLY A 54 -6.04 -23.90 -4.14
C GLY A 54 -5.91 -24.41 -5.57
N SER A 55 -7.02 -24.73 -6.24
CA SER A 55 -7.04 -25.05 -7.67
C SER A 55 -6.71 -23.81 -8.49
N GLU A 56 -5.95 -23.95 -9.59
CA GLU A 56 -5.64 -22.83 -10.49
C GLU A 56 -6.90 -22.30 -11.18
N GLY A 57 -7.03 -20.97 -11.27
CA GLY A 57 -8.21 -20.30 -11.83
C GLY A 57 -9.43 -20.31 -10.91
N GLN A 58 -9.33 -20.88 -9.71
CA GLN A 58 -10.39 -20.77 -8.70
C GLN A 58 -10.58 -19.30 -8.32
N GLN A 59 -11.85 -18.89 -8.35
CA GLN A 59 -12.30 -17.61 -7.83
C GLN A 59 -12.88 -17.80 -6.43
N PHE A 60 -12.65 -16.81 -5.58
CA PHE A 60 -13.26 -16.70 -4.27
C PHE A 60 -13.39 -15.22 -3.91
N ASP A 61 -14.54 -14.87 -3.34
CA ASP A 61 -14.92 -13.52 -3.00
C ASP A 61 -15.65 -13.51 -1.66
N GLY A 62 -15.76 -12.34 -1.06
CA GLY A 62 -16.45 -12.21 0.20
C GLY A 62 -16.41 -10.79 0.73
N ASP A 63 -16.86 -10.65 1.97
CA ASP A 63 -16.87 -9.36 2.65
C ASP A 63 -16.58 -9.49 4.15
N ALA A 64 -16.13 -8.38 4.72
CA ALA A 64 -15.70 -8.27 6.11
C ALA A 64 -16.17 -6.94 6.71
N ARG A 65 -16.27 -6.91 8.04
CA ARG A 65 -16.53 -5.67 8.77
C ARG A 65 -15.25 -4.85 8.90
N LEU A 66 -15.37 -3.53 8.73
CA LEU A 66 -14.31 -2.59 9.09
C LEU A 66 -14.59 -2.04 10.48
N LEU A 67 -13.65 -2.25 11.39
CA LEU A 67 -13.71 -1.75 12.76
C LEU A 67 -12.68 -0.63 12.96
N ASP A 68 -13.04 0.37 13.75
CA ASP A 68 -12.10 1.38 14.22
C ASP A 68 -11.28 0.93 15.45
N ALA A 69 -10.52 1.86 16.04
CA ALA A 69 -9.71 1.57 17.22
C ALA A 69 -10.53 1.29 18.50
N SER A 70 -11.81 1.68 18.52
CA SER A 70 -12.75 1.39 19.60
C SER A 70 -13.47 0.06 19.42
N GLY A 71 -13.35 -0.55 18.24
CA GLY A 71 -14.03 -1.79 17.87
C GLY A 71 -15.42 -1.56 17.26
N ASP A 72 -15.79 -0.30 16.99
CA ASP A 72 -17.06 0.04 16.37
C ASP A 72 -17.00 -0.21 14.86
N VAL A 73 -18.10 -0.70 14.29
CA VAL A 73 -18.20 -0.91 12.84
C VAL A 73 -18.31 0.44 12.14
N VAL A 74 -17.35 0.72 11.27
CA VAL A 74 -17.26 1.97 10.48
C VAL A 74 -17.40 1.74 8.97
N GLY A 75 -17.63 0.49 8.54
CA GLY A 75 -17.79 0.17 7.13
C GLY A 75 -17.67 -1.30 6.80
N ARG A 76 -17.42 -1.57 5.51
CA ARG A 76 -17.27 -2.91 4.94
C ARG A 76 -16.04 -3.00 4.06
N PHE A 77 -15.41 -4.17 4.05
CA PHE A 77 -14.36 -4.52 3.11
C PHE A 77 -14.87 -5.63 2.21
N TYR A 78 -14.82 -5.44 0.90
CA TYR A 78 -15.14 -6.44 -0.09
C TYR A 78 -13.86 -6.90 -0.77
N TYR A 79 -13.76 -8.17 -1.12
CA TYR A 79 -12.64 -8.69 -1.88
C TYR A 79 -13.10 -9.70 -2.92
N ASP A 80 -12.31 -9.77 -3.99
CA ASP A 80 -12.40 -10.79 -5.03
C ASP A 80 -10.98 -11.25 -5.35
N CYS A 81 -10.77 -12.55 -5.40
CA CYS A 81 -9.48 -13.14 -5.64
C CYS A 81 -9.59 -14.25 -6.70
N THR A 82 -8.58 -14.32 -7.57
CA THR A 82 -8.39 -15.44 -8.50
C THR A 82 -7.02 -16.07 -8.30
N THR A 83 -6.96 -17.40 -8.19
CA THR A 83 -5.70 -18.14 -8.12
C THR A 83 -5.03 -18.18 -9.50
N ALA A 84 -3.78 -17.75 -9.58
CA ALA A 84 -3.07 -17.51 -10.83
C ALA A 84 -1.93 -18.50 -11.12
N ALA A 85 -1.38 -19.18 -10.10
CA ALA A 85 -0.30 -20.15 -10.31
C ALA A 85 -0.23 -21.18 -9.18
N PRO A 86 -0.38 -22.49 -9.47
CA PRO A 86 -0.21 -23.54 -8.49
C PRO A 86 1.29 -23.81 -8.26
N GLY A 87 1.78 -23.45 -7.07
CA GLY A 87 3.05 -23.94 -6.55
C GLY A 87 2.87 -25.24 -5.76
N LYS A 88 4.00 -25.88 -5.39
CA LYS A 88 3.98 -27.11 -4.59
C LYS A 88 3.42 -26.87 -3.19
N THR A 89 3.80 -25.76 -2.55
CA THR A 89 3.45 -25.39 -1.17
C THR A 89 2.59 -24.14 -1.07
N THR A 90 2.56 -23.31 -2.11
CA THR A 90 1.79 -22.07 -2.18
C THR A 90 1.00 -22.00 -3.48
N VAL A 91 -0.12 -21.29 -3.49
CA VAL A 91 -0.85 -20.88 -4.69
C VAL A 91 -0.85 -19.36 -4.73
N GLY A 92 -0.37 -18.76 -5.81
CA GLY A 92 -0.44 -17.31 -5.96
C GLY A 92 -1.88 -16.89 -6.25
N ALA A 93 -2.37 -15.85 -5.58
CA ALA A 93 -3.68 -15.25 -5.85
C ALA A 93 -3.55 -13.77 -6.17
N LEU A 94 -4.26 -13.35 -7.22
CA LEU A 94 -4.49 -11.96 -7.57
C LEU A 94 -5.78 -11.53 -6.89
N CYS A 95 -5.69 -10.56 -5.99
CA CYS A 95 -6.82 -10.07 -5.21
C CYS A 95 -7.06 -8.59 -5.49
N SER A 96 -8.32 -8.23 -5.65
CA SER A 96 -8.80 -6.86 -5.61
C SER A 96 -9.64 -6.68 -4.35
N GLY A 97 -9.63 -5.49 -3.77
CA GLY A 97 -10.42 -5.16 -2.60
C GLY A 97 -11.01 -3.76 -2.64
N ALA A 98 -12.10 -3.55 -1.91
CA ALA A 98 -12.75 -2.26 -1.75
C ALA A 98 -13.11 -2.04 -0.26
N TYR A 99 -12.52 -1.02 0.34
CA TYR A 99 -12.88 -0.52 1.67
C TYR A 99 -13.94 0.57 1.49
N VAL A 100 -15.16 0.30 1.93
CA VAL A 100 -16.29 1.24 1.93
C VAL A 100 -16.45 1.75 3.36
N ILE A 101 -16.03 2.99 3.61
CA ILE A 101 -16.05 3.61 4.94
C ILE A 101 -17.24 4.57 5.03
N GLU A 102 -18.15 4.28 5.96
CA GLU A 102 -19.41 5.01 6.08
C GLU A 102 -19.19 6.51 6.32
N GLY A 103 -19.88 7.33 5.54
CA GLY A 103 -19.77 8.79 5.61
C GLY A 103 -18.46 9.39 5.07
N ARG A 104 -17.48 8.57 4.67
CA ARG A 104 -16.16 9.05 4.22
C ARG A 104 -15.84 8.73 2.77
N GLY A 105 -16.20 7.55 2.28
CA GLY A 105 -15.97 7.14 0.88
C GLY A 105 -15.28 5.80 0.72
N GLU A 106 -14.65 5.60 -0.43
CA GLU A 106 -14.13 4.29 -0.85
C GLU A 106 -12.63 4.30 -1.17
N ILE A 107 -11.95 3.20 -0.82
CA ILE A 107 -10.55 2.93 -1.14
C ILE A 107 -10.46 1.58 -1.83
N PHE A 108 -9.77 1.52 -2.97
CA PHE A 108 -9.54 0.28 -3.69
C PHE A 108 -8.13 -0.23 -3.47
N THR A 109 -7.98 -1.55 -3.38
CA THR A 109 -6.67 -2.20 -3.28
C THR A 109 -6.50 -3.30 -4.31
N GLN A 110 -5.25 -3.54 -4.69
CA GLN A 110 -4.87 -4.68 -5.51
C GLN A 110 -3.60 -5.31 -4.94
N ALA A 111 -3.58 -6.64 -4.84
CA ALA A 111 -2.46 -7.40 -4.30
C ALA A 111 -2.23 -8.69 -5.08
N PHE A 112 -0.98 -9.13 -5.12
CA PHE A 112 -0.65 -10.53 -5.37
C PHE A 112 -0.19 -11.13 -4.05
N LYS A 113 -0.91 -12.13 -3.53
CA LYS A 113 -0.57 -12.80 -2.26
C LYS A 113 -0.35 -14.29 -2.45
N PRO A 114 0.66 -14.89 -1.80
CA PRO A 114 0.79 -16.34 -1.73
C PRO A 114 -0.23 -16.88 -0.70
N ILE A 115 -1.08 -17.81 -1.14
CA ILE A 115 -1.93 -18.63 -0.27
C ILE A 115 -1.15 -19.89 0.08
N GLN A 116 -0.98 -20.18 1.36
CA GLN A 116 -0.37 -21.43 1.80
C GLN A 116 -1.38 -22.56 1.63
N LYS A 117 -0.93 -23.72 1.14
CA LYS A 117 -1.80 -24.91 1.08
C LYS A 117 -1.92 -25.63 2.43
N ASP A 118 -1.09 -25.22 3.39
CA ASP A 118 -1.01 -25.79 4.73
C ASP A 118 -1.52 -24.76 5.74
N GLU A 119 -2.54 -25.15 6.50
CA GLU A 119 -3.24 -24.31 7.49
C GLU A 119 -2.37 -24.00 8.72
N ASP A 120 -1.32 -24.78 8.97
CA ASP A 120 -0.43 -24.58 10.14
C ASP A 120 0.56 -23.42 9.96
N THR A 121 0.58 -22.78 8.79
CA THR A 121 1.48 -21.64 8.54
C THR A 121 0.80 -20.32 8.87
N MET A 122 1.34 -19.62 9.88
CA MET A 122 0.90 -18.26 10.23
C MET A 122 0.83 -17.36 8.99
N PRO A 123 -0.24 -16.56 8.83
CA PRO A 123 -0.35 -15.64 7.71
C PRO A 123 0.82 -14.66 7.72
N ARG A 124 1.33 -14.31 6.54
CA ARG A 124 2.34 -13.26 6.40
C ARG A 124 1.65 -11.91 6.16
N PRO A 125 2.28 -10.80 6.60
CA PRO A 125 1.86 -9.47 6.17
C PRO A 125 1.68 -9.40 4.66
N THR A 126 0.51 -8.94 4.22
CA THR A 126 0.21 -8.76 2.80
C THR A 126 0.25 -7.29 2.46
N ARG A 127 0.95 -6.93 1.38
CA ARG A 127 1.01 -5.56 0.87
C ARG A 127 0.16 -5.43 -0.39
N SER A 128 -0.59 -4.35 -0.47
CA SER A 128 -1.43 -4.02 -1.61
C SER A 128 -1.18 -2.60 -2.10
N ALA A 129 -1.33 -2.38 -3.40
CA ALA A 129 -1.36 -1.04 -3.98
C ALA A 129 -2.72 -0.40 -3.68
N VAL A 130 -2.73 0.86 -3.27
CA VAL A 130 -3.94 1.62 -2.93
C VAL A 130 -4.26 2.61 -4.03
N THR A 131 -5.52 2.63 -4.45
CA THR A 131 -6.12 3.68 -5.29
C THR A 131 -7.34 4.23 -4.59
N GLY A 132 -7.36 5.53 -4.34
CA GLY A 132 -8.48 6.23 -3.74
C GLY A 132 -9.67 6.32 -4.71
N GLY A 133 -10.86 5.97 -4.22
CA GLY A 133 -12.09 5.96 -5.01
C GLY A 133 -12.87 7.27 -4.86
N THR A 134 -13.75 7.29 -3.86
CA THR A 134 -14.76 8.34 -3.67
C THR A 134 -14.58 9.08 -2.34
N GLY A 135 -15.35 10.16 -2.16
CA GLY A 135 -15.37 10.96 -0.92
C GLY A 135 -14.00 11.53 -0.53
N ASP A 136 -13.66 11.41 0.75
CA ASP A 136 -12.41 11.88 1.38
C ASP A 136 -11.16 11.29 0.72
N PHE A 137 -11.29 10.13 0.09
CA PHE A 137 -10.17 9.38 -0.46
C PHE A 137 -9.98 9.60 -1.95
N LYS A 138 -10.80 10.44 -2.59
CA LYS A 138 -10.72 10.69 -4.03
C LYS A 138 -9.33 11.18 -4.45
N GLY A 139 -8.68 10.45 -5.35
CA GLY A 139 -7.36 10.80 -5.87
C GLY A 139 -6.19 10.43 -4.97
N ALA A 140 -6.44 9.77 -3.83
CA ALA A 140 -5.39 9.20 -3.01
C ALA A 140 -4.70 8.03 -3.74
N SER A 141 -3.43 7.79 -3.40
CA SER A 141 -2.67 6.64 -3.89
C SER A 141 -1.60 6.28 -2.87
N GLY A 142 -1.26 5.00 -2.74
CA GLY A 142 -0.24 4.57 -1.79
C GLY A 142 -0.16 3.06 -1.67
N GLN A 143 0.11 2.60 -0.46
CA GLN A 143 0.19 1.20 -0.10
C GLN A 143 -0.65 0.92 1.15
N ALA A 144 -1.24 -0.27 1.21
CA ALA A 144 -1.80 -0.81 2.45
C ALA A 144 -1.03 -2.07 2.85
N THR A 145 -0.84 -2.24 4.15
CA THR A 145 -0.25 -3.44 4.75
C THR A 145 -1.28 -4.07 5.68
N MET A 146 -1.69 -5.29 5.36
CA MET A 146 -2.56 -6.12 6.19
C MET A 146 -1.69 -7.01 7.08
N LEU A 147 -1.91 -6.92 8.40
CA LEU A 147 -1.17 -7.61 9.45
C LEU A 147 -2.12 -8.56 10.18
N PRO A 148 -1.82 -9.87 10.27
CA PRO A 148 -2.63 -10.80 11.05
C PRO A 148 -2.52 -10.48 12.54
N VAL A 149 -3.63 -10.48 13.27
CA VAL A 149 -3.66 -10.13 14.70
C VAL A 149 -4.05 -11.30 15.60
N GLY A 150 -3.35 -12.42 15.51
CA GLY A 150 -3.40 -13.53 16.49
C GLY A 150 -4.72 -14.31 16.58
N GLU A 151 -5.85 -13.71 16.20
CA GLU A 151 -7.14 -14.33 15.94
C GLU A 151 -7.21 -14.74 14.46
N PRO A 152 -7.83 -15.89 14.16
CA PRO A 152 -7.80 -16.48 12.82
C PRO A 152 -8.41 -15.59 11.73
N ASP A 153 -9.34 -14.70 12.08
CA ASP A 153 -10.18 -13.97 11.10
C ASP A 153 -10.08 -12.45 11.21
N THR A 154 -9.14 -11.96 12.02
CA THR A 154 -8.97 -10.52 12.29
C THR A 154 -7.61 -10.06 11.76
N ASN A 155 -7.61 -8.95 11.03
CA ASN A 155 -6.40 -8.34 10.49
C ASN A 155 -6.38 -6.83 10.72
N THR A 156 -5.23 -6.26 11.08
CA THR A 156 -5.05 -4.80 11.09
C THR A 156 -4.55 -4.34 9.73
N VAL A 157 -5.17 -3.31 9.17
CA VAL A 157 -4.74 -2.67 7.92
C VAL A 157 -4.17 -1.28 8.23
N VAL A 158 -2.94 -1.07 7.77
CA VAL A 158 -2.22 0.20 7.87
C VAL A 158 -2.02 0.75 6.46
N PHE A 159 -2.46 1.98 6.22
CA PHE A 159 -2.29 2.68 4.95
C PHE A 159 -1.12 3.67 5.04
N SER A 160 -0.35 3.79 3.95
CA SER A 160 0.87 4.61 3.86
C SER A 160 1.09 5.19 2.48
#